data_AF-A0A3D8VT85-F1
#
_entry.id   AF-A0A3D8VT85-F1
#
_cell.length_a   1.000
_cell.length_b   1.000
_cell.length_c   1.000
_cell.angle_alpha   90.00
_cell.angle_beta   90.00
_cell.angle_gamma   90.00
#
_symmetry.space_group_name_H-M   'P 1'
#
loop_
_entity.id
_entity.type
_entity.pdbx_description
1 polymer ?
#
loop_
_entity_poly.entity_id
_entity_poly.type
_entity_poly.pdbx_seq_one_letter_code
_entity_poly.pdbx_strand_id
1 'polypeptide(L)'
;MYRRRGPVRRPGFCVFPGYKYCGPGCSGPGEPVNAVDAACKAHDECYRYHRDYCACDLAFINQLERLQNPYTSEGRHARKLYKYMRIQRLFTCF
;
A
#
# COMPACT_ATOMS: atom_id res chain seq x y z
N MET A 1 -27.51 24.37 -12.98
CA MET A 1 -26.66 23.22 -13.37
C MET A 1 -25.42 23.19 -12.45
N TYR A 2 -25.47 22.44 -11.35
CA TYR A 2 -24.34 22.35 -10.42
C TYR A 2 -23.29 21.39 -10.99
N ARG A 3 -22.21 21.96 -11.53
CA ARG A 3 -21.01 21.23 -11.95
C ARG A 3 -20.37 20.64 -10.68
N ARG A 4 -20.70 19.37 -10.36
CA ARG A 4 -20.04 18.60 -9.30
C ARG A 4 -18.54 18.63 -9.58
N ARG A 5 -17.79 19.45 -8.83
CA ARG A 5 -16.33 19.38 -8.79
C ARG A 5 -16.01 18.01 -8.20
N GLY A 6 -15.59 17.07 -9.06
CA GLY A 6 -15.04 15.79 -8.61
C GLY A 6 -13.88 16.05 -7.64
N PRO A 7 -13.63 15.12 -6.70
CA PRO A 7 -12.62 15.31 -5.66
C PRO A 7 -11.27 15.63 -6.30
N VAL A 8 -10.67 16.73 -5.85
CA VAL A 8 -9.36 17.23 -6.29
C VAL A 8 -8.33 16.12 -6.07
N ARG A 9 -7.88 15.49 -7.17
CA ARG A 9 -6.77 14.53 -7.15
C ARG A 9 -5.50 15.30 -6.79
N ARG A 10 -5.18 15.37 -5.49
CA ARG A 10 -3.82 15.71 -5.07
C ARG A 10 -2.90 14.66 -5.69
N PRO A 11 -1.79 15.04 -6.36
CA PRO A 11 -0.80 14.08 -6.77
C PRO A 11 -0.14 13.58 -5.49
N GLY A 12 -0.75 12.57 -4.86
CA GLY A 12 -0.09 11.81 -3.81
C GLY A 12 1.23 11.34 -4.39
N PHE A 13 2.32 11.60 -3.69
CA PHE A 13 3.66 11.25 -4.10
C PHE A 13 3.79 9.73 -3.99
N CYS A 14 3.16 9.00 -4.93
CA CYS A 14 3.26 7.55 -4.99
C CYS A 14 4.72 7.25 -5.32
N VAL A 15 5.43 6.69 -4.33
CA VAL A 15 6.88 6.43 -4.38
C VAL A 15 7.21 5.53 -5.58
N PHE A 16 6.25 4.73 -6.04
CA PHE A 16 6.34 3.94 -7.26
C PHE A 16 5.43 4.52 -8.34
N PRO A 17 5.96 4.98 -9.50
CA PRO A 17 5.13 5.36 -10.63
C PRO A 17 4.33 4.15 -11.12
N GLY A 18 2.99 4.26 -11.14
CA GLY A 18 2.07 3.21 -11.59
C GLY A 18 1.30 2.47 -10.49
N TYR A 19 1.56 2.76 -9.21
CA TYR A 19 0.80 2.21 -8.07
C TYR A 19 -0.25 3.23 -7.60
N LYS A 20 -1.45 2.76 -7.24
CA LYS A 20 -2.56 3.63 -6.78
C LYS A 20 -2.70 3.71 -5.27
N TYR A 21 -2.22 2.68 -4.58
CA TYR A 21 -2.36 2.50 -3.13
C TYR A 21 -1.03 2.43 -2.41
N CYS A 22 0.05 2.06 -3.10
CA CYS A 22 1.34 1.91 -2.44
C CYS A 22 2.15 3.21 -2.37
N GLY A 23 2.07 3.90 -1.22
CA GLY A 23 2.87 5.08 -0.88
C GLY A 23 2.13 6.10 0.00
N PRO A 24 2.84 6.93 0.78
CA PRO A 24 2.21 7.94 1.63
C PRO A 24 1.37 8.91 0.80
N GLY A 25 0.07 8.98 1.11
CA GLY A 25 -0.88 9.86 0.43
C GLY A 25 -1.49 9.30 -0.86
N CYS A 26 -1.30 8.01 -1.15
CA CYS A 26 -1.92 7.33 -2.28
C CYS A 26 -3.09 6.47 -1.82
N SER A 27 -4.30 7.03 -1.82
CA SER A 27 -5.57 6.30 -1.66
C SER A 27 -6.50 6.68 -2.81
N GLY A 28 -6.05 6.40 -4.04
CA GLY A 28 -6.82 6.76 -5.23
C GLY A 28 -8.16 5.98 -5.33
N PRO A 29 -9.24 6.57 -5.89
CA PRO A 29 -10.42 5.80 -6.27
C PRO A 29 -10.12 4.91 -7.49
N GLY A 30 -10.36 3.61 -7.39
CA GLY A 30 -10.24 2.66 -8.51
C GLY A 30 -9.97 1.22 -8.08
N GLU A 31 -9.69 0.35 -9.05
CA GLU A 31 -9.17 -0.99 -8.78
C GLU A 31 -7.65 -0.98 -8.60
N PRO A 32 -7.11 -1.82 -7.71
CA PRO A 32 -5.67 -2.00 -7.56
C PRO A 32 -5.04 -2.42 -8.89
N VAL A 33 -3.88 -1.86 -9.21
CA VAL A 33 -3.22 -2.10 -10.50
C VAL A 33 -2.60 -3.50 -10.57
N ASN A 34 -2.16 -4.03 -9.42
CA ASN A 34 -1.58 -5.36 -9.29
C ASN A 34 -1.80 -5.91 -7.88
N ALA A 35 -1.36 -7.16 -7.64
CA ALA A 35 -1.52 -7.82 -6.35
C ALA A 35 -0.81 -7.11 -5.20
N VAL A 36 0.32 -6.44 -5.46
CA VAL A 36 1.04 -5.63 -4.45
C VAL A 36 0.23 -4.39 -4.09
N ASP A 37 -0.32 -3.70 -5.07
CA ASP A 37 -1.19 -2.54 -4.90
C ASP A 37 -2.48 -2.91 -4.12
N ALA A 38 -3.03 -4.11 -4.36
CA ALA A 38 -4.13 -4.65 -3.58
C ALA A 38 -3.76 -4.91 -2.11
N ALA A 39 -2.54 -5.41 -1.87
CA ALA A 39 -2.03 -5.58 -0.51
C ALA A 39 -1.84 -4.22 0.20
N CYS A 40 -1.34 -3.19 -0.50
CA CYS A 40 -1.20 -1.85 0.08
C CYS A 40 -2.57 -1.24 0.42
N LYS A 41 -3.60 -1.47 -0.42
CA LYS A 41 -4.98 -1.07 -0.12
C LYS A 41 -5.49 -1.75 1.16
N ALA A 42 -5.29 -3.07 1.29
CA ALA A 42 -5.73 -3.82 2.47
C ALA A 42 -5.02 -3.34 3.75
N HIS A 43 -3.73 -2.97 3.64
CA HIS A 43 -2.96 -2.39 4.73
C HIS A 43 -3.51 -1.02 5.17
N ASP A 44 -3.77 -0.12 4.22
CA ASP A 44 -4.41 1.19 4.47
C ASP A 44 -5.79 1.03 5.13
N GLU A 45 -6.61 0.10 4.63
CA GLU A 45 -7.91 -0.22 5.22
C GLU A 45 -7.75 -0.75 6.65
N CYS A 46 -6.78 -1.63 6.89
CA CYS A 46 -6.47 -2.13 8.22
C CYS A 46 -6.12 -0.97 9.17
N TYR A 47 -5.25 -0.04 8.76
CA TYR A 47 -4.93 1.17 9.53
C TYR A 47 -6.15 2.05 9.84
N ARG A 48 -7.17 2.07 8.97
CA ARG A 48 -8.40 2.86 9.15
C ARG A 48 -9.42 2.20 10.06
N TYR A 49 -9.60 0.89 9.95
CA TYR A 49 -10.61 0.14 10.71
C TYR A 49 -10.07 -0.42 12.02
N HIS A 50 -8.82 -0.85 12.02
CA HIS A 50 -8.12 -1.44 13.16
C HIS A 50 -7.07 -0.46 13.67
N ARG A 51 -7.11 -0.16 14.97
CA ARG A 51 -6.06 0.65 15.63
C ARG A 51 -4.83 -0.17 16.01
N ASP A 52 -4.81 -1.46 15.65
CA ASP A 52 -3.68 -2.36 15.90
C ASP A 52 -2.73 -2.34 14.68
N TYR A 53 -1.92 -1.28 14.63
CA TYR A 53 -0.94 -1.08 13.57
C TYR A 53 0.06 -2.24 13.46
N CYS A 54 0.38 -2.87 14.59
CA CYS A 54 1.33 -3.97 14.63
C CYS A 54 0.78 -5.22 13.93
N ALA A 55 -0.47 -5.59 14.22
CA ALA A 55 -1.15 -6.69 13.55
C ALA A 55 -1.33 -6.41 12.05
N CYS A 56 -1.69 -5.16 11.69
CA CYS A 56 -1.82 -4.74 10.29
C CYS A 56 -0.50 -4.86 9.52
N ASP A 57 0.61 -4.39 10.09
CA ASP A 57 1.94 -4.48 9.48
C ASP A 57 2.39 -5.93 9.31
N LEU A 58 2.12 -6.78 10.31
CA LEU A 58 2.45 -8.21 10.24
C LEU A 58 1.66 -8.92 9.13
N ALA A 59 0.35 -8.67 9.04
CA ALA A 59 -0.49 -9.22 7.99
C ALA A 59 -0.02 -8.78 6.60
N PHE A 60 0.36 -7.51 6.45
CA PHE A 60 0.87 -6.97 5.20
C PHE A 60 2.23 -7.58 4.82
N ILE A 61 3.16 -7.75 5.77
CA ILE A 61 4.44 -8.44 5.54
C ILE A 61 4.22 -9.87 5.04
N ASN A 62 3.28 -10.61 5.62
CA ASN A 62 2.96 -11.98 5.21
C ASN A 62 2.38 -12.01 3.77
N GLN A 63 1.57 -11.04 3.39
CA GLN A 63 1.08 -10.92 2.01
C GLN A 63 2.22 -10.60 1.05
N LEU A 64 3.06 -9.60 1.37
CA LEU A 64 4.19 -9.20 0.54
C LEU A 64 5.15 -10.37 0.32
N GLU A 65 5.37 -11.20 1.35
CA GLU A 65 6.22 -12.38 1.24
C GLU A 65 5.76 -13.35 0.14
N ARG A 66 4.45 -13.59 0.05
CA ARG A 66 3.84 -14.46 -0.97
C ARG A 66 3.82 -13.82 -2.37
N LEU A 67 3.83 -12.49 -2.43
CA LEU A 67 3.84 -11.72 -3.68
C LEU A 67 5.25 -11.49 -4.23
N GLN A 68 6.30 -11.89 -3.51
CA GLN A 68 7.67 -11.78 -4.01
C GLN A 68 7.89 -12.70 -5.20
N ASN A 69 8.11 -12.09 -6.37
CA ASN A 69 8.49 -12.78 -7.59
C ASN A 69 9.67 -12.05 -8.25
N PRO A 70 10.84 -12.68 -8.42
CA PRO A 70 11.98 -12.02 -9.05
C PRO A 70 11.78 -11.75 -10.55
N TYR A 71 10.90 -12.52 -11.21
CA TYR A 71 10.66 -12.46 -12.64
C TYR A 71 9.71 -11.32 -13.04
N THR A 72 8.85 -10.85 -12.13
CA THR A 72 7.92 -9.75 -12.41
C THR A 72 8.38 -8.43 -11.77
N SER A 73 8.02 -7.31 -12.38
CA SER A 73 8.31 -5.99 -11.83
C SER A 73 7.57 -5.77 -10.51
N GLU A 74 6.32 -6.22 -10.38
CA GLU A 74 5.59 -6.10 -9.12
C GLU A 74 6.21 -6.95 -8.01
N GLY A 75 6.71 -8.15 -8.30
CA GLY A 75 7.35 -8.97 -7.28
C GLY A 75 8.69 -8.39 -6.78
N ARG A 76 9.44 -7.69 -7.63
CA ARG A 76 10.59 -6.89 -7.19
C ARG A 76 10.17 -5.71 -6.31
N HIS A 77 9.04 -5.08 -6.60
CA HIS A 77 8.48 -4.03 -5.73
C HIS A 77 8.00 -4.61 -4.40
N ALA A 78 7.33 -5.77 -4.39
CA ALA A 78 6.94 -6.49 -3.18
C ALA A 78 8.13 -6.73 -2.26
N ARG A 79 9.28 -7.12 -2.83
CA ARG A 79 10.51 -7.34 -2.06
C ARG A 79 11.09 -6.07 -1.44
N LYS A 80 11.01 -4.92 -2.14
CA LYS A 80 11.43 -3.62 -1.59
C LYS A 80 10.49 -3.20 -0.44
N LEU A 81 9.19 -3.30 -0.66
CA LEU A 81 8.16 -3.04 0.34
C LEU A 81 8.31 -3.94 1.57
N TYR A 82 8.54 -5.25 1.38
CA TYR A 82 8.76 -6.20 2.47
C TYR A 82 9.92 -5.76 3.37
N LYS A 83 11.04 -5.35 2.78
CA LYS A 83 12.20 -4.85 3.53
C LYS A 83 11.86 -3.56 4.29
N TYR A 84 11.17 -2.63 3.64
CA TYR A 84 10.75 -1.37 4.26
C TYR A 84 9.80 -1.63 5.45
N MET A 85 8.75 -2.43 5.25
CA MET A 85 7.78 -2.75 6.30
C MET A 85 8.40 -3.52 7.45
N ARG A 86 9.39 -4.39 7.21
CA ARG A 86 10.14 -5.04 8.29
C ARG A 86 10.88 -4.06 9.19
N ILE A 87 11.39 -2.97 8.64
CA ILE A 87 12.04 -1.91 9.42
C ILE A 87 10.96 -1.06 10.09
N GLN A 88 9.92 -0.65 9.36
CA GLN A 88 8.81 0.15 9.90
C GLN A 88 8.14 -0.55 11.09
N ARG A 89 7.94 -1.88 11.02
CA ARG A 89 7.38 -2.69 12.11
C ARG A 89 8.10 -2.50 13.44
N LEU A 90 9.41 -2.28 13.42
CA LEU A 90 10.20 -2.05 14.63
C LEU A 90 9.83 -0.74 15.34
N PHE A 91 9.21 0.20 14.63
CA PHE A 91 8.78 1.49 15.16
C PHE A 91 7.27 1.57 15.40
N THR A 92 6.46 0.77 14.71
CA THR A 92 4.99 0.73 14.88
C THR A 92 4.52 -0.30 15.91
N CYS A 93 5.32 -1.34 16.19
CA CYS A 93 5.09 -2.31 17.27
C CYS A 93 5.93 -1.99 18.50
N PHE A 94 5.64 -0.87 19.19
CA PHE A 94 6.31 -0.47 20.42
C PHE A 94 5.31 -0.24 21.56
#